data_AF-A0A429M6N4-F1
#
_entry.id   AF-A0A429M6N4-F1
#
_cell.length_a   1.000
_cell.length_b   1.000
_cell.length_c   1.000
_cell.angle_alpha   90.00
_cell.angle_beta   90.00
_cell.angle_gamma   90.00
#
_symmetry.space_group_name_H-M   'P 1'
#
loop_
_entity.id
_entity.type
_entity.pdbx_description
1 polymer ?
#
loop_
_entity_poly.entity_id
_entity_poly.type
_entity_poly.pdbx_seq_one_letter_code
_entity_poly.pdbx_strand_id
1 'polypeptide(L)'
;GFYGVMVRRNLLFMLMSLEIMMNAAALAFVLAGSVWAQPDGQVMFILILTLAAAEACIGLAIVLQFYHRFHHLDVDAASEMRG
;
A
#
# COMPACT_ATOMS: atom_id res chain seq x y z
N GLY A 1 -7.84 1.69 -5.52
CA GLY A 1 -6.53 1.11 -5.19
C GLY A 1 -5.97 0.32 -6.37
N PHE A 2 -6.41 -0.91 -6.59
CA PHE A 2 -5.83 -1.84 -7.59
C PHE A 2 -5.61 -1.25 -8.98
N TYR A 3 -6.63 -0.62 -9.57
CA TYR A 3 -6.48 0.07 -10.86
C TYR A 3 -5.39 1.15 -10.85
N GLY A 4 -5.24 1.87 -9.73
CA GLY A 4 -4.18 2.85 -9.53
C GLY A 4 -2.79 2.20 -9.52
N VAL A 5 -2.63 1.05 -8.88
CA VAL A 5 -1.37 0.28 -8.91
C VAL A 5 -1.01 -0.11 -10.34
N MET A 6 -1.98 -0.53 -11.16
CA MET A 6 -1.71 -0.96 -12.53
C MET A 6 -1.40 0.18 -13.51
N VAL A 7 -2.00 1.36 -13.31
CA VAL A 7 -1.95 2.46 -14.28
C VAL A 7 -0.90 3.50 -13.93
N ARG A 8 -0.56 3.66 -12.65
CA ARG A 8 0.39 4.69 -12.22
C ARG A 8 1.82 4.17 -12.41
N ARG A 9 2.62 4.91 -13.16
CA ARG A 9 4.07 4.67 -13.27
C ARG A 9 4.87 5.30 -12.15
N ASN A 10 4.33 6.36 -11.54
CA ASN A 10 4.98 7.02 -10.43
C ASN A 10 4.87 6.17 -9.16
N LEU A 11 6.01 5.75 -8.62
CA LEU A 11 6.15 4.86 -7.46
C LEU A 11 5.39 5.36 -6.23
N LEU A 12 5.40 6.67 -5.97
CA LEU A 12 4.67 7.26 -4.83
C LEU A 12 3.15 7.12 -5.01
N PHE A 13 2.64 7.29 -6.23
CA PHE A 13 1.23 7.08 -6.52
C PHE A 13 0.82 5.60 -6.46
N MET A 14 1.74 4.68 -6.76
CA MET A 14 1.51 3.25 -6.55
C MET A 14 1.40 2.93 -5.05
N LEU A 15 2.30 3.44 -4.20
CA LEU A 15 2.20 3.28 -2.74
C LEU A 15 0.88 3.85 -2.20
N MET A 16 0.49 5.06 -2.60
CA MET A 16 -0.83 5.60 -2.20
C MET A 16 -2.00 4.70 -2.66
N SER A 17 -1.85 4.04 -3.81
CA SER A 17 -2.87 3.12 -4.29
C SER A 17 -2.95 1.84 -3.46
N LEU A 18 -1.83 1.36 -2.91
CA LEU A 18 -1.77 0.24 -1.95
C LEU A 18 -2.42 0.63 -0.61
N GLU A 19 -2.12 1.82 -0.08
CA GLU A 19 -2.76 2.34 1.14
C GLU A 19 -4.29 2.38 1.02
N ILE A 20 -4.80 2.81 -0.14
CA ILE A 20 -6.25 2.80 -0.41
C ILE A 20 -6.81 1.36 -0.41
N MET A 21 -6.07 0.37 -0.93
CA MET A 21 -6.50 -1.03 -0.91
C MET A 21 -6.56 -1.58 0.50
N MET A 22 -5.53 -1.33 1.31
CA MET A 22 -5.47 -1.80 2.70
C MET A 22 -6.55 -1.13 3.55
N ASN A 23 -6.80 0.17 3.38
CA ASN A 23 -7.87 0.84 4.10
C ASN A 23 -9.26 0.29 3.70
N ALA A 24 -9.47 -0.01 2.40
CA ALA A 24 -10.70 -0.66 1.95
C ALA A 24 -10.88 -2.06 2.57
N ALA A 25 -9.81 -2.86 2.67
CA ALA A 25 -9.84 -4.15 3.35
C ALA A 25 -10.12 -4.01 4.85
N ALA A 26 -9.49 -3.03 5.51
CA ALA A 26 -9.71 -2.74 6.92
C ALA A 26 -11.18 -2.36 7.20
N LEU A 27 -11.76 -1.51 6.34
CA LEU A 27 -13.19 -1.17 6.40
C LEU A 27 -14.09 -2.40 6.23
N ALA A 28 -13.76 -3.30 5.31
CA ALA A 28 -14.52 -4.54 5.12
C ALA A 28 -14.51 -5.43 6.38
N PHE A 29 -13.39 -5.52 7.10
CA PHE A 29 -13.31 -6.24 8.37
C PHE A 29 -14.15 -5.59 9.47
N VAL A 30 -14.13 -4.25 9.57
CA VAL A 30 -14.98 -3.52 10.52
C VAL A 30 -16.46 -3.78 10.22
N LEU A 31 -16.85 -3.72 8.94
CA LEU A 31 -18.22 -3.98 8.51
C LEU A 31 -18.63 -5.42 8.82
N ALA A 32 -17.78 -6.41 8.52
CA ALA A 32 -18.03 -7.80 8.88
C ALA A 32 -18.18 -7.97 10.40
N GLY A 33 -17.28 -7.41 11.20
CA GLY A 33 -17.39 -7.43 12.67
C GLY A 33 -18.70 -6.81 13.16
N SER A 34 -19.16 -5.73 12.53
CA SER A 34 -20.42 -5.07 12.89
C SER A 34 -21.66 -5.92 12.58
N VAL A 35 -21.68 -6.63 11.44
CA VAL A 35 -22.80 -7.50 11.04
C VAL A 35 -22.95 -8.70 11.97
N TRP A 36 -21.83 -9.27 12.42
CA TRP A 36 -21.81 -10.45 13.29
C TRP A 36 -21.69 -10.10 14.79
N ALA A 37 -21.68 -8.80 15.12
CA ALA A 37 -21.45 -8.25 16.46
C ALA A 37 -20.21 -8.85 17.16
N GLN A 38 -19.14 -9.11 16.40
CA GLN A 38 -17.88 -9.67 16.90
C GLN A 38 -16.80 -8.60 17.00
N PRO A 39 -15.99 -8.59 18.08
CA PRO A 39 -14.87 -7.65 18.22
C PRO A 39 -13.72 -7.97 17.26
N ASP A 40 -13.66 -9.17 16.69
CA ASP A 40 -12.58 -9.62 15.81
C ASP A 40 -12.38 -8.72 14.58
N GLY A 41 -13.46 -8.11 14.06
CA GLY A 41 -13.37 -7.16 12.96
C GLY A 41 -12.56 -5.90 13.31
N GLN A 42 -12.70 -5.42 14.55
CA GLN A 42 -11.92 -4.28 15.06
C GLN A 42 -10.47 -4.67 15.37
N VAL A 43 -10.25 -5.88 15.88
CA VAL A 43 -8.89 -6.41 16.10
C VAL A 43 -8.14 -6.48 14.76
N MET A 44 -8.77 -7.03 13.72
CA MET A 44 -8.18 -7.11 12.39
C MET A 44 -7.91 -5.73 11.79
N PHE A 45 -8.82 -4.76 12.00
CA PHE A 45 -8.61 -3.37 11.57
C PHE A 45 -7.32 -2.77 12.16
N ILE A 46 -7.07 -2.96 13.45
CA ILE A 46 -5.85 -2.48 14.12
C ILE A 46 -4.60 -3.16 13.54
N LEU A 47 -4.67 -4.47 13.26
CA LEU A 47 -3.57 -5.21 12.64
C LEU A 47 -3.25 -4.67 11.23
N ILE A 48 -4.29 -4.39 10.42
CA ILE A 48 -4.10 -3.83 9.08
C ILE A 48 -3.51 -2.42 9.14
N LEU A 49 -3.96 -1.57 10.08
CA LEU A 49 -3.34 -0.25 10.28
C LEU A 49 -1.87 -0.34 10.70
N THR A 50 -1.53 -1.32 11.54
CA THR A 50 -0.15 -1.56 11.96
C THR A 50 0.71 -2.01 10.78
N LEU A 51 0.18 -2.91 9.94
CA LEU A 51 0.83 -3.32 8.69
C LEU A 51 1.01 -2.14 7.74
N ALA A 52 -0.01 -1.29 7.58
CA ALA A 52 0.06 -0.08 6.75
C ALA A 52 1.14 0.88 7.22
N ALA A 53 1.24 1.12 8.53
CA ALA A 53 2.32 1.94 9.08
C ALA A 53 3.71 1.36 8.76
N ALA A 54 3.89 0.04 8.92
CA ALA A 54 5.15 -0.63 8.62
C ALA A 54 5.50 -0.58 7.12
N GLU A 55 4.51 -0.84 6.25
CA GLU A 55 4.67 -0.75 4.79
C GLU A 55 5.03 0.68 4.39
N ALA A 56 4.30 1.70 4.86
CA ALA A 56 4.56 3.09 4.51
C ALA A 56 5.99 3.53 4.90
N CYS A 57 6.48 3.11 6.06
CA CYS A 57 7.87 3.37 6.47
C CYS A 57 8.89 2.77 5.48
N ILE A 58 8.72 1.50 5.12
CA ILE A 58 9.63 0.79 4.21
C ILE A 58 9.49 1.33 2.78
N GLY A 59 8.26 1.51 2.31
CA GLY A 59 7.93 2.02 0.98
C GLY A 59 8.50 3.42 0.75
N LEU A 60 8.36 4.32 1.73
CA LEU A 60 8.96 5.66 1.64
C LEU A 60 10.50 5.60 1.66
N ALA A 61 11.11 4.72 2.47
CA ALA A 61 12.56 4.53 2.45
C ALA A 61 13.04 4.07 1.06
N ILE A 62 12.31 3.14 0.43
CA ILE A 62 12.58 2.69 -0.94
C ILE A 62 12.38 3.83 -1.95
N VAL A 63 11.31 4.63 -1.83
CA VAL A 63 11.05 5.78 -2.71
C VAL A 63 12.18 6.80 -2.66
N LEU A 64 12.68 7.13 -1.46
CA LEU A 64 13.81 8.05 -1.31
C LEU A 64 15.08 7.49 -1.94
N GLN A 65 15.38 6.20 -1.70
CA GLN A 65 16.53 5.54 -2.30
C GLN A 65 16.41 5.45 -3.83
N PHE A 66 15.21 5.22 -4.34
CA PHE A 66 14.91 5.18 -5.78
C PHE A 66 15.13 6.56 -6.41
N TYR A 67 14.63 7.61 -5.76
CA TYR A 67 14.85 8.98 -6.20
C TYR A 67 16.34 9.37 -6.21
N HIS A 68 17.11 8.93 -5.22
CA HIS A 68 18.56 9.14 -5.21
C HIS A 68 19.28 8.42 -6.37
N ARG A 69 18.78 7.26 -6.82
CA ARG A 69 19.40 6.50 -7.92
C ARG A 69 19.00 7.03 -9.30
N PHE A 70 17.72 7.37 -9.50
CA PHE A 70 17.17 7.68 -10.82
C PHE A 70 16.79 9.16 -11.01
N HIS A 71 16.78 9.99 -9.95
CA HIS A 71 16.34 11.39 -9.95
C HIS A 71 14.88 11.63 -10.39
N HIS A 72 14.10 10.58 -10.56
CA HIS A 72 12.65 10.60 -10.77
C HIS A 72 12.02 9.35 -10.15
N LEU A 73 10.69 9.28 -10.12
CA LEU A 73 9.93 8.20 -9.47
C LEU A 73 9.21 7.29 -10.47
N ASP A 74 9.67 7.23 -11.72
CA ASP A 74 9.06 6.35 -12.72
C ASP A 74 9.61 4.93 -12.54
N VAL A 75 8.74 3.97 -12.22
CA VAL A 75 9.12 2.58 -11.96
C VAL A 75 9.73 1.89 -13.18
N ASP A 76 9.41 2.35 -14.39
CA ASP A 76 9.93 1.76 -15.63
C ASP A 76 11.45 1.90 -15.76
N ALA A 77 12.07 2.82 -15.01
CA ALA A 77 13.52 2.96 -14.96
C ALA A 77 14.23 1.74 -14.32
N ALA A 78 13.54 0.94 -13.51
CA ALA A 78 14.10 -0.26 -12.89
C ALA A 78 13.93 -1.53 -13.75
N SER A 79 14.11 -1.43 -15.08
CA SER A 79 13.89 -2.52 -16.06
C SER A 79 15.19 -3.21 -16.53
N GLU A 80 16.25 -3.20 -15.71
CA GLU A 80 17.57 -3.73 -16.07
C GLU A 80 17.60 -5.27 -16.21
N MET A 81 16.88 -5.99 -15.35
CA MET A 81 16.83 -7.46 -15.40
C MET A 81 15.79 -7.93 -16.41
N ARG A 82 16.23 -8.60 -17.48
CA ARG A 82 15.39 -9.19 -18.52
C ARG A 82 15.85 -10.62 -18.79
N GLY A 83 14.89 -11.53 -18.93
CA GLY A 83 15.12 -12.93 -19.33
C GLY A 83 15.27 -13.08 -20.83
#